data_AF-A0A6G0XAM7-F1
#
_entry.id   AF-A0A6G0XAM7-F1
#
_cell.length_a   1.000
_cell.length_b   1.000
_cell.length_c   1.000
_cell.angle_alpha   90.00
_cell.angle_beta   90.00
_cell.angle_gamma   90.00
#
_symmetry.space_group_name_H-M   'P 1'
#
loop_
_entity.id
_entity.type
_entity.pdbx_description
1 polymer ?
#
loop_
_entity_poly.entity_id
_entity_poly.type
_entity_poly.pdbx_seq_one_letter_code
_entity_poly.pdbx_strand_id
1 'polypeptide(L)'
;MDIPDVGSVLELHDAIQNGRLDDSPLHDKSWLFETNELGSRYEQWRRCDSVIEHFKSNQSTKQREKAYLHATLCTGRALCPQATELWASCIKQWKSESPQKCIYVKRMVERCVRAEGTELLRAMDPIKFSK
;
A
#
# COMPACT_ATOMS: atom_id res chain seq x y z
N MET A 1 -9.22 8.59 13.89
CA MET A 1 -8.36 9.49 13.05
C MET A 1 -8.72 9.23 11.60
N ASP A 2 -8.75 10.22 10.72
CA ASP A 2 -9.09 9.97 9.31
C ASP A 2 -7.86 9.44 8.55
N ILE A 3 -7.72 8.11 8.49
CA ILE A 3 -6.58 7.39 7.91
C ILE A 3 -6.81 7.23 6.39
N PRO A 4 -5.78 7.36 5.53
CA PRO A 4 -5.89 7.07 4.10
C PRO A 4 -6.48 5.69 3.83
N ASP A 5 -7.36 5.62 2.85
CA ASP A 5 -7.84 4.34 2.31
C ASP A 5 -6.75 3.68 1.46
N VAL A 6 -6.25 2.53 1.94
CA VAL A 6 -5.28 1.66 1.22
C VAL A 6 -5.89 0.29 0.91
N GLY A 7 -7.22 0.15 1.02
CA GLY A 7 -7.93 -1.13 0.92
C GLY A 7 -7.61 -1.92 -0.35
N SER A 8 -7.48 -1.25 -1.50
CA SER A 8 -7.16 -1.90 -2.78
C SER A 8 -5.86 -2.71 -2.75
N VAL A 9 -4.84 -2.21 -2.04
CA VAL A 9 -3.56 -2.89 -1.92
C VAL A 9 -3.61 -3.98 -0.86
N LEU A 10 -4.41 -3.81 0.20
CA LEU A 10 -4.64 -4.88 1.18
C LEU A 10 -5.40 -6.07 0.57
N GLU A 11 -6.35 -5.80 -0.32
CA GLU A 11 -7.05 -6.82 -1.13
C GLU A 11 -6.09 -7.50 -2.11
N LEU A 12 -5.19 -6.74 -2.74
CA LEU A 12 -4.14 -7.31 -3.60
C LEU A 12 -3.24 -8.28 -2.82
N HIS A 13 -2.78 -7.88 -1.63
CA HIS A 13 -2.01 -8.75 -0.74
C HIS A 13 -2.79 -10.03 -0.38
N ASP A 14 -4.08 -9.90 -0.07
CA ASP A 14 -4.95 -11.04 0.21
C ASP A 14 -5.12 -11.99 -0.98
N ALA A 15 -5.25 -11.46 -2.19
CA ALA A 15 -5.33 -12.27 -3.39
C ALA A 15 -4.06 -13.09 -3.61
N ILE A 16 -2.89 -12.49 -3.39
CA ILE A 16 -1.58 -13.17 -3.48
C ILE A 16 -1.47 -14.26 -2.40
N GLN A 17 -1.71 -13.93 -1.13
CA GLN A 17 -1.57 -14.88 -0.02
C GLN A 17 -2.49 -16.10 -0.14
N ASN A 18 -3.69 -15.92 -0.71
CA ASN A 18 -4.64 -17.00 -0.93
C ASN A 18 -4.45 -17.72 -2.28
N GLY A 19 -3.39 -17.44 -3.03
CA GLY A 19 -3.11 -18.06 -4.32
C GLY A 19 -4.11 -17.70 -5.43
N ARG A 20 -4.90 -16.64 -5.25
CA ARG A 20 -5.84 -16.13 -6.27
C ARG A 20 -5.15 -15.26 -7.31
N LEU A 21 -3.94 -14.78 -7.00
CA LEU A 21 -3.10 -14.00 -7.89
C LEU A 21 -1.66 -14.51 -7.80
N ASP A 22 -1.05 -14.79 -8.95
CA ASP A 22 0.34 -15.23 -9.04
C ASP A 22 1.28 -14.01 -9.13
N ASP A 23 2.12 -13.85 -8.12
CA ASP A 23 3.14 -12.80 -8.07
C ASP A 23 4.52 -13.26 -8.57
N SER A 24 4.67 -14.53 -8.96
CA SER A 24 5.91 -15.08 -9.55
C SER A 24 6.52 -14.21 -10.66
N PRO A 25 5.72 -13.56 -11.54
CA PRO A 25 6.29 -12.69 -12.55
C PRO A 25 7.10 -11.53 -11.94
N LEU A 26 6.67 -10.95 -10.82
CA LEU A 26 7.43 -9.87 -10.16
C LEU A 26 8.72 -10.32 -9.48
N HIS A 27 8.93 -11.64 -9.33
CA HIS A 27 10.16 -12.22 -8.76
C HIS A 27 11.18 -12.64 -9.82
N ASP A 28 10.73 -12.92 -11.04
CA ASP A 28 11.65 -13.24 -12.13
C ASP A 28 12.49 -11.98 -12.41
N LYS A 29 13.80 -12.15 -12.62
CA LYS A 29 14.75 -11.05 -12.86
C LYS A 29 15.01 -10.86 -14.35
N SER A 30 14.29 -11.54 -15.23
CA SER A 30 14.49 -11.47 -16.69
C SER A 30 14.11 -10.11 -17.34
N TRP A 31 13.39 -9.26 -16.62
CA TRP A 31 12.78 -7.96 -17.01
C TRP A 31 13.74 -6.75 -16.92
N LEU A 32 15.03 -7.00 -16.70
CA LEU A 32 16.05 -6.15 -16.06
C LEU A 32 16.35 -4.75 -16.64
N PHE A 33 15.60 -4.23 -17.62
CA PHE A 33 15.97 -2.97 -18.27
C PHE A 33 15.00 -1.78 -18.04
N GLU A 34 13.76 -2.02 -17.59
CA GLU A 34 12.82 -0.90 -17.26
C GLU A 34 12.04 -1.07 -15.93
N THR A 35 11.99 -2.28 -15.35
CA THR A 35 11.14 -2.60 -14.18
C THR A 35 11.85 -2.56 -12.82
N ASN A 36 13.11 -2.11 -12.75
CA ASN A 36 13.90 -2.13 -11.50
C ASN A 36 13.22 -1.36 -10.35
N GLU A 37 12.54 -0.25 -10.66
CA GLU A 37 11.82 0.53 -9.65
C GLU A 37 10.53 -0.15 -9.18
N LEU A 38 9.79 -0.82 -10.07
CA LEU A 38 8.56 -1.54 -9.70
C LEU A 38 8.89 -2.77 -8.85
N GLY A 39 9.90 -3.54 -9.24
CA GLY A 39 10.38 -4.69 -8.46
C GLY A 39 10.87 -4.28 -7.06
N SER A 40 11.65 -3.20 -6.97
CA SER A 40 12.08 -2.66 -5.67
C SER A 40 10.92 -2.22 -4.77
N ARG A 41 9.92 -1.52 -5.33
CA ARG A 41 8.70 -1.14 -4.58
C ARG A 41 7.88 -2.35 -4.17
N TYR A 42 7.78 -3.35 -5.03
CA TYR A 42 7.13 -4.63 -4.73
C TYR A 42 7.81 -5.32 -3.54
N GLU A 43 9.13 -5.51 -3.60
CA GLU A 43 9.90 -6.13 -2.51
C GLU A 43 9.76 -5.35 -1.19
N GLN A 44 9.83 -4.02 -1.24
CA GLN A 44 9.61 -3.17 -0.07
C GLN A 44 8.20 -3.34 0.49
N TRP A 45 7.20 -3.46 -0.37
CA TRP A 45 5.81 -3.66 0.05
C TRP A 45 5.59 -5.04 0.66
N ARG A 46 6.22 -6.10 0.12
CA ARG A 46 6.17 -7.44 0.72
C ARG A 46 6.78 -7.51 2.11
N ARG A 47 7.69 -6.61 2.49
CA ARG A 47 8.16 -6.48 3.89
C ARG A 47 7.04 -6.07 4.86
N CYS A 48 5.93 -5.53 4.35
CA CYS A 48 4.76 -5.17 5.15
C CYS A 48 3.80 -6.34 5.41
N ASP A 49 4.05 -7.54 4.88
CA ASP A 49 3.13 -8.68 5.00
C ASP A 49 2.73 -8.98 6.45
N SER A 50 3.71 -9.05 7.36
CA SER A 50 3.44 -9.30 8.78
C SER A 50 2.57 -8.22 9.42
N VAL A 51 2.70 -6.97 9.00
CA VAL A 51 1.92 -5.82 9.50
C VAL A 51 0.49 -5.89 8.96
N ILE A 52 0.33 -6.26 7.69
CA ILE A 52 -0.98 -6.41 7.05
C ILE A 52 -1.74 -7.59 7.68
N GLU A 53 -1.07 -8.73 7.89
CA GLU A 53 -1.67 -9.90 8.55
C GLU A 53 -2.03 -9.62 10.02
N HIS A 54 -1.23 -8.82 10.72
CA HIS A 54 -1.60 -8.33 12.04
C HIS A 54 -2.87 -7.47 11.99
N PHE A 55 -3.03 -6.58 11.00
CA PHE A 55 -4.26 -5.82 10.82
C PHE A 55 -5.48 -6.72 10.56
N LYS A 56 -5.35 -7.72 9.67
CA LYS A 56 -6.46 -8.61 9.31
C LYS A 56 -6.92 -9.49 10.48
N SER A 57 -5.99 -10.01 11.27
CA SER A 57 -6.26 -10.87 12.42
C SER A 57 -6.84 -10.13 13.64
N ASN A 58 -6.71 -8.80 13.71
CA ASN A 58 -7.27 -8.01 14.81
C ASN A 58 -8.79 -7.83 14.67
N GLN A 59 -9.53 -8.43 15.61
CA GLN A 59 -10.99 -8.36 15.68
C GLN A 59 -11.52 -7.22 16.58
N SER A 60 -10.72 -6.71 17.53
CA SER A 60 -11.17 -5.63 18.41
C SER A 60 -11.09 -4.26 17.72
N THR A 61 -12.15 -3.45 17.81
CA THR A 61 -12.28 -2.19 17.05
C THR A 61 -11.14 -1.20 17.33
N LYS A 62 -10.69 -1.07 18.58
CA LYS A 62 -9.61 -0.14 18.96
C LYS A 62 -8.23 -0.61 18.49
N GLN A 63 -7.93 -1.90 18.61
CA GLN A 63 -6.66 -2.45 18.12
C GLN A 63 -6.63 -2.49 16.61
N ARG A 64 -7.78 -2.71 15.97
CA ARG A 64 -7.93 -2.71 14.51
C ARG A 64 -7.65 -1.35 13.89
N GLU A 65 -8.12 -0.23 14.46
CA GLU A 65 -7.79 1.12 13.96
C GLU A 65 -6.26 1.37 14.03
N LYS A 66 -5.62 1.00 15.16
CA LYS A 66 -4.17 1.12 15.32
C LYS A 66 -3.40 0.24 14.33
N ALA A 67 -3.83 -1.01 14.17
CA ALA A 67 -3.20 -1.94 13.23
C ALA A 67 -3.40 -1.48 11.78
N TYR A 68 -4.57 -0.93 11.45
CA TYR A 68 -4.83 -0.33 10.14
C TYR A 68 -3.94 0.87 9.87
N LEU A 69 -3.71 1.74 10.86
CA LEU A 69 -2.74 2.83 10.75
C LEU A 69 -1.33 2.31 10.45
N HIS A 70 -0.89 1.26 11.14
CA HIS A 70 0.42 0.65 10.90
C HIS A 70 0.52 0.04 9.50
N ALA A 71 -0.51 -0.68 9.05
CA ALA A 71 -0.58 -1.23 7.70
C ALA A 71 -0.55 -0.13 6.63
N THR A 72 -1.29 0.96 6.87
CA THR A 72 -1.32 2.15 6.00
C THR A 72 0.05 2.82 5.91
N LEU A 73 0.72 3.03 7.04
CA LEU A 73 2.05 3.63 7.06
C LEU A 73 3.10 2.74 6.38
N CYS A 74 3.06 1.43 6.62
CA CYS A 74 3.99 0.51 5.99
C CYS A 74 3.79 0.47 4.47
N THR A 75 2.55 0.22 4.04
CA THR A 75 2.18 0.15 2.61
C THR A 75 2.45 1.48 1.91
N GLY A 76 2.04 2.58 2.52
CA GLY A 76 2.26 3.92 1.99
C GLY A 76 3.74 4.25 1.86
N ARG A 77 4.59 3.89 2.82
CA ARG A 77 6.04 4.13 2.71
C ARG A 77 6.71 3.30 1.63
N ALA A 78 6.28 2.06 1.45
CA ALA A 78 6.84 1.17 0.44
C ALA A 78 6.47 1.61 -0.99
N LEU A 79 5.20 1.96 -1.22
CA LEU A 79 4.70 2.27 -2.56
C LEU A 79 4.74 3.77 -2.88
N CYS A 80 4.50 4.62 -1.88
CA CYS A 80 4.23 6.05 -2.02
C CYS A 80 4.96 6.88 -0.94
N PRO A 81 6.30 6.77 -0.82
CA PRO A 81 7.04 7.30 0.32
C PRO A 81 6.82 8.81 0.52
N GLN A 82 6.90 9.59 -0.56
CA GLN A 82 6.79 11.05 -0.50
C GLN A 82 5.41 11.51 -0.01
N ALA A 83 4.33 10.98 -0.59
CA ALA A 83 2.97 11.32 -0.18
C ALA A 83 2.69 10.89 1.27
N THR A 84 3.21 9.73 1.66
CA THR A 84 3.00 9.17 3.01
C THR A 84 3.74 9.98 4.07
N GLU A 85 4.97 10.41 3.81
CA GLU A 85 5.72 11.25 4.75
C GLU A 85 5.12 12.66 4.89
N LEU A 86 4.61 13.24 3.79
CA LEU A 86 3.86 14.50 3.85
C LEU A 86 2.60 14.34 4.71
N TRP A 87 1.86 13.24 4.54
CA TRP A 87 0.66 12.99 5.34
C TRP A 87 1.01 12.78 6.81
N ALA A 88 2.01 11.94 7.12
CA ALA A 88 2.50 11.68 8.47
C ALA A 88 2.99 12.96 9.17
N SER A 89 3.67 13.84 8.43
CA SER A 89 4.09 15.15 8.92
C SER A 89 2.90 16.07 9.19
N CYS A 90 1.92 16.10 8.28
CA CYS A 90 0.71 16.89 8.45
C CYS A 90 -0.06 16.49 9.71
N ILE A 91 -0.32 15.20 9.92
CA ILE A 91 -1.05 14.72 11.11
C ILE A 91 -0.26 14.98 12.42
N LYS A 92 1.08 14.95 12.36
CA LYS A 92 1.95 15.26 13.50
C LYS A 92 1.93 16.75 13.85
N GLN A 93 1.85 17.63 12.85
CA GLN A 93 1.78 19.07 13.04
C GLN A 93 0.42 19.52 13.56
N TRP A 94 -0.67 18.94 13.05
CA TRP A 94 -2.03 19.38 13.34
C TRP A 94 -2.76 18.50 14.35
N LYS A 95 -2.02 17.88 15.29
CA LYS A 95 -2.50 16.93 16.32
C LYS A 95 -3.97 17.14 16.71
N SER A 96 -4.87 16.40 16.07
CA SER A 96 -6.33 16.39 16.29
C SER A 96 -7.11 17.71 16.15
N GLU A 97 -6.48 18.88 15.99
CA GLU A 97 -7.18 20.17 15.99
C GLU A 97 -7.94 20.47 14.70
N SER A 98 -7.52 19.91 13.56
CA SER A 98 -8.23 20.07 12.29
C SER A 98 -7.88 18.98 11.27
N PRO A 99 -8.51 17.79 11.33
CA PRO A 99 -8.28 16.70 10.37
C PRO A 99 -8.48 17.11 8.90
N GLN A 100 -9.38 18.07 8.67
CA GLN A 100 -9.66 18.70 7.38
C GLN A 100 -8.41 19.32 6.73
N LYS A 101 -7.43 19.79 7.52
CA LYS A 101 -6.20 20.41 6.98
C LYS A 101 -5.29 19.42 6.26
N CYS A 102 -5.41 18.13 6.58
CA CYS A 102 -4.63 17.07 5.94
C CYS A 102 -5.39 16.33 4.83
N ILE A 103 -6.63 16.74 4.50
CA ILE A 103 -7.50 16.02 3.55
C ILE A 103 -6.87 15.92 2.15
N TYR A 104 -6.20 16.97 1.69
CA TYR A 104 -5.55 16.98 0.39
C TYR A 104 -4.41 15.97 0.33
N VAL A 105 -3.53 16.00 1.34
CA VAL A 105 -2.38 15.10 1.42
C VAL A 105 -2.83 13.65 1.66
N LYS A 106 -3.89 13.43 2.44
CA LYS A 106 -4.55 12.12 2.56
C LYS A 106 -4.96 11.58 1.18
N ARG A 107 -5.69 12.37 0.39
CA ARG A 107 -6.12 11.98 -0.97
C ARG A 107 -4.95 11.69 -1.92
N MET A 108 -3.82 12.36 -1.74
CA MET A 108 -2.60 12.05 -2.51
C MET A 108 -2.09 10.65 -2.20
N VAL A 109 -2.06 10.24 -0.92
CA VAL A 109 -1.69 8.88 -0.52
C VAL A 109 -2.63 7.86 -1.14
N GLU A 110 -3.94 8.06 -1.03
CA GLU A 110 -4.96 7.14 -1.56
C GLU A 110 -4.83 6.94 -3.08
N ARG A 111 -4.64 8.03 -3.82
CA ARG A 111 -4.47 7.99 -5.28
C ARG A 111 -3.18 7.30 -5.68
N CYS A 112 -2.08 7.63 -5.00
CA CYS A 112 -0.79 7.01 -5.28
C CYS A 112 -0.83 5.51 -5.00
N VAL A 113 -1.30 5.08 -3.82
CA VAL A 113 -1.34 3.66 -3.43
C VAL A 113 -2.23 2.86 -4.39
N ARG A 114 -3.35 3.44 -4.84
CA ARG A 114 -4.23 2.82 -5.84
C ARG A 114 -3.54 2.67 -7.21
N ALA A 115 -2.81 3.70 -7.66
CA ALA A 115 -2.07 3.65 -8.91
C ALA A 115 -0.96 2.58 -8.84
N GLU A 116 -0.15 2.58 -7.80
CA GLU A 116 0.89 1.57 -7.57
C GLU A 116 0.32 0.16 -7.48
N GLY A 117 -0.79 -0.05 -6.77
CA GLY A 117 -1.48 -1.34 -6.73
C GLY A 117 -1.97 -1.81 -8.11
N THR A 118 -2.37 -0.87 -8.97
CA THR A 118 -2.77 -1.18 -10.36
C THR A 118 -1.56 -1.59 -11.20
N GLU A 119 -0.43 -0.89 -11.06
CA GLU A 119 0.82 -1.23 -11.76
C GLU A 119 1.34 -2.61 -11.35
N LEU A 120 1.32 -2.92 -10.04
CA LEU A 120 1.65 -4.25 -9.54
C LEU A 120 0.73 -5.32 -10.13
N LEU A 121 -0.59 -5.09 -10.11
CA LEU A 121 -1.56 -6.03 -10.68
C LEU A 121 -1.33 -6.27 -12.18
N ARG A 122 -0.99 -5.23 -12.94
CA ARG A 122 -0.67 -5.34 -14.38
C ARG A 122 0.57 -6.18 -14.63
N ALA A 123 1.59 -6.01 -13.80
CA ALA A 123 2.83 -6.77 -13.91
C ALA A 123 2.65 -8.26 -13.53
N MET A 124 1.71 -8.56 -12.62
CA MET A 124 1.37 -9.95 -12.23
C MET A 124 0.55 -10.69 -13.29
N ASP A 125 -0.26 -10.00 -14.10
CA ASP A 125 -1.05 -10.63 -15.18
C ASP A 125 -0.93 -9.84 -16.51
N PRO A 126 0.24 -9.86 -17.17
CA PRO A 126 0.46 -9.06 -18.37
C PRO A 126 -0.50 -9.40 -19.52
N ILE A 127 -0.95 -10.66 -19.60
CA ILE A 127 -1.84 -11.14 -20.67
C ILE A 127 -3.23 -10.52 -20.57
N LYS A 128 -3.75 -10.36 -19.34
CA LYS A 128 -5.06 -9.74 -19.13
C LYS A 128 -5.06 -8.23 -19.36
N PHE A 129 -3.88 -7.59 -19.24
CA PHE A 129 -3.72 -6.15 -19.37
C PHE A 129 -3.01 -5.70 -20.66
N SER A 130 -2.57 -6.63 -21.51
CA SER A 130 -2.11 -6.34 -22.87
C SER A 130 -3.30 -5.91 -23.73
N LYS A 131 -3.32 -4.63 -24.13
CA LYS A 131 -4.20 -4.13 -25.19
C LYS A 131 -3.53 -4.29 -26.55
#